data_AF-A0A1Q4A1I8-F1
#
_entry.id   AF-A0A1Q4A1I8-F1
#
_cell.length_a   1.000
_cell.length_b   1.000
_cell.length_c   1.000
_cell.angle_alpha   90.00
_cell.angle_beta   90.00
_cell.angle_gamma   90.00
#
_symmetry.space_group_name_H-M   'P 1'
#
loop_
_entity.id
_entity.type
_entity.pdbx_description
1 polymer ?
#
loop_
_entity_poly.entity_id
_entity_poly.type
_entity_poly.pdbx_seq_one_letter_code
_entity_poly.pdbx_strand_id
1 'polypeptide(L)'
;MPIKLDFTKASRVLVAAFDARLEAVLPIEWVSFSRSVFGLTAKTYVPVFATLLLAKATDRRVDVMSIKEAGDHSYSLRTLGERVIVPASGRLGFSLKTTGPNPFNNGEFHKHDRLDQMERVRNPTQHAEFLAIVERANTLDEAEASRALSAFLKVASDEALKIRSIAIRASKITATDLYAAVTDFMRLDAPERPKRLQAFAAACLDLLYRDVRSRRLNDPSRDVPGDVQVYADKQLILSMEVKGRSIPSTEFRAFIDRCIESGIGRVILLVDHPSHVSLVEFMLGLQDAESANMQINVFESSVGLARSALEWSSLPFEDAPLVLAQRMLERLKEIEAPVETLGEWSRAIGVMQNR
;
A
#
# COMPACT_ATOMS: atom_id res chain seq x y z
N MET A 1 37.49 -3.06 -0.04
CA MET A 1 36.72 -2.89 -1.29
C MET A 1 35.28 -3.35 -1.07
N PRO A 2 34.27 -2.69 -1.70
CA PRO A 2 32.89 -3.17 -1.70
C PRO A 2 32.75 -4.58 -2.27
N ILE A 3 31.80 -5.35 -1.72
CA ILE A 3 31.48 -6.70 -2.17
C ILE A 3 30.44 -6.63 -3.30
N LYS A 4 30.81 -7.16 -4.46
CA LYS A 4 29.87 -7.39 -5.56
C LYS A 4 29.15 -8.72 -5.33
N LEU A 5 27.89 -8.63 -4.90
CA LEU A 5 27.06 -9.82 -4.70
C LEU A 5 26.63 -10.44 -6.03
N ASP A 6 26.72 -11.76 -6.13
CA ASP A 6 26.16 -12.54 -7.23
C ASP A 6 24.65 -12.72 -7.02
N PHE A 7 23.84 -12.03 -7.83
CA PHE A 7 22.37 -12.10 -7.74
C PHE A 7 21.79 -13.47 -8.11
N THR A 8 22.51 -14.27 -8.90
CA THR A 8 22.12 -15.65 -9.20
C THR A 8 22.33 -16.53 -7.98
N LYS A 9 23.46 -16.37 -7.29
CA LYS A 9 23.70 -17.02 -5.98
C LYS A 9 22.67 -16.57 -4.95
N ALA A 10 22.45 -15.26 -4.80
CA ALA A 10 21.48 -14.73 -3.85
C ALA A 10 20.05 -15.25 -4.13
N SER A 11 19.63 -15.31 -5.39
CA SER A 11 18.31 -15.86 -5.75
C SER A 11 18.18 -17.33 -5.36
N ARG A 12 19.24 -18.15 -5.54
CA ARG A 12 19.24 -19.56 -5.10
C ARG A 12 19.19 -19.69 -3.58
N VAL A 13 19.97 -18.89 -2.85
CA VAL A 13 19.95 -18.84 -1.38
C VAL A 13 18.56 -18.47 -0.87
N LEU A 14 17.93 -17.46 -1.47
CA LEU A 14 16.58 -17.03 -1.09
C LEU A 14 15.53 -18.13 -1.30
N VAL A 15 15.56 -18.82 -2.44
CA VAL A 15 14.63 -19.93 -2.71
C VAL A 15 14.86 -21.09 -1.75
N ALA A 16 16.11 -21.48 -1.50
CA ALA A 16 16.43 -22.52 -0.53
C ALA A 16 15.96 -22.16 0.90
N ALA A 17 16.20 -20.92 1.34
CA ALA A 17 15.70 -20.44 2.63
C ALA A 17 14.17 -20.38 2.68
N PHE A 18 13.52 -20.04 1.56
CA PHE A 18 12.08 -20.07 1.46
C PHE A 18 11.57 -21.50 1.65
N ASP A 19 12.11 -22.49 0.96
CA ASP A 19 11.68 -23.88 1.12
C ASP A 19 11.94 -24.39 2.56
N ALA A 20 13.09 -24.08 3.13
CA ALA A 20 13.46 -24.41 4.50
C ALA A 20 12.58 -23.70 5.57
N ARG A 21 11.78 -22.69 5.23
CA ARG A 21 10.87 -22.01 6.17
C ARG A 21 9.80 -22.96 6.77
N LEU A 22 9.58 -24.11 6.13
CA LEU A 22 8.61 -25.12 6.59
C LEU A 22 9.23 -26.16 7.53
N GLU A 23 10.53 -26.07 7.82
CA GLU A 23 11.19 -26.97 8.76
C GLU A 23 10.61 -26.84 10.18
N ALA A 24 10.54 -27.98 10.89
CA ALA A 24 9.96 -28.05 12.22
C ALA A 24 10.74 -27.24 13.28
N VAL A 25 12.04 -27.00 13.05
CA VAL A 25 12.94 -26.35 14.03
C VAL A 25 13.67 -25.15 13.41
N LEU A 26 12.97 -24.02 13.38
CA LEU A 26 13.56 -22.72 13.07
C LEU A 26 14.15 -22.06 14.33
N PRO A 27 15.21 -21.25 14.20
CA PRO A 27 15.77 -20.52 15.34
C PRO A 27 14.73 -19.56 15.96
N ILE A 28 14.32 -19.83 17.20
CA ILE A 28 13.27 -19.09 17.91
C ILE A 28 13.61 -17.61 18.04
N GLU A 29 14.88 -17.29 18.33
CA GLU A 29 15.38 -15.92 18.42
C GLU A 29 15.10 -15.13 17.12
N TRP A 30 15.39 -15.72 15.96
CA TRP A 30 15.19 -15.07 14.65
C TRP A 30 13.71 -14.99 14.25
N VAL A 31 12.88 -15.93 14.69
CA VAL A 31 11.41 -15.80 14.55
C VAL A 31 10.91 -14.60 15.37
N SER A 32 11.39 -14.45 16.61
CA SER A 32 11.04 -13.33 17.49
C SER A 32 11.53 -11.99 16.93
N PHE A 33 12.79 -11.90 16.50
CA PHE A 33 13.31 -10.69 15.84
C PHE A 33 12.52 -10.34 14.59
N SER A 34 12.19 -11.32 13.76
CA SER A 34 11.36 -11.08 12.57
C SER A 34 9.99 -10.51 12.96
N ARG A 35 9.32 -11.05 13.99
CA ARG A 35 8.05 -10.50 14.48
C ARG A 35 8.21 -9.07 15.00
N SER A 36 9.28 -8.77 15.75
CA SER A 36 9.58 -7.41 16.22
C SER A 36 9.76 -6.44 15.05
N VAL A 37 10.53 -6.82 14.01
CA VAL A 37 10.72 -6.02 12.80
C VAL A 37 9.40 -5.78 12.07
N PHE A 38 8.55 -6.81 11.96
CA PHE A 38 7.20 -6.65 11.42
C PHE A 38 6.32 -5.75 12.31
N GLY A 39 6.58 -5.63 13.60
CA GLY A 39 5.87 -4.75 14.53
C GLY A 39 6.25 -3.27 14.44
N LEU A 40 7.38 -2.93 13.80
CA LEU A 40 7.86 -1.55 13.70
C LEU A 40 6.90 -0.66 12.90
N THR A 41 6.82 0.60 13.28
CA THR A 41 5.91 1.58 12.66
C THR A 41 6.32 1.90 11.22
N ALA A 42 7.63 2.02 10.95
CA ALA A 42 8.14 2.23 9.60
C ALA A 42 8.25 0.89 8.86
N LYS A 43 7.34 0.66 7.92
CA LYS A 43 7.26 -0.60 7.15
C LYS A 43 8.54 -0.94 6.38
N THR A 44 9.38 0.05 6.07
CA THR A 44 10.63 -0.11 5.33
C THR A 44 11.70 -0.92 6.04
N TYR A 45 11.62 -1.08 7.36
CA TYR A 45 12.53 -1.96 8.08
C TYR A 45 12.38 -3.43 7.66
N VAL A 46 11.18 -3.86 7.26
CA VAL A 46 10.92 -5.24 6.83
C VAL A 46 11.72 -5.63 5.58
N PRO A 47 11.65 -4.91 4.44
CA PRO A 47 12.45 -5.23 3.27
C PRO A 47 13.95 -5.00 3.50
N VAL A 48 14.35 -4.04 4.34
CA VAL A 48 15.76 -3.84 4.75
C VAL A 48 16.28 -5.10 5.46
N PHE A 49 15.51 -5.60 6.43
CA PHE A 49 15.88 -6.80 7.19
C PHE A 49 15.94 -8.07 6.34
N ALA A 50 14.98 -8.26 5.44
CA ALA A 50 15.02 -9.36 4.47
C ALA A 50 16.29 -9.32 3.62
N THR A 51 16.65 -8.13 3.16
CA THR A 51 17.78 -7.90 2.24
C THR A 51 19.12 -8.12 2.93
N LEU A 52 19.28 -7.64 4.16
CA LEU A 52 20.54 -7.80 4.89
C LEU A 52 20.81 -9.25 5.30
N LEU A 53 19.77 -10.00 5.69
CA LEU A 53 19.89 -11.43 5.98
C LEU A 53 20.28 -12.20 4.71
N LEU A 54 19.67 -11.87 3.57
CA LEU A 54 20.05 -12.45 2.28
C LEU A 54 21.49 -12.11 1.89
N ALA A 55 21.92 -10.86 2.10
CA ALA A 55 23.29 -10.45 1.80
C ALA A 55 24.30 -11.27 2.61
N LYS A 56 24.08 -11.40 3.92
CA LYS A 56 24.94 -12.18 4.82
C LYS A 56 24.95 -13.67 4.52
N ALA A 57 23.78 -14.24 4.18
CA ALA A 57 23.66 -15.63 3.74
C ALA A 57 24.32 -15.89 2.37
N THR A 58 24.53 -14.85 1.56
CA THR A 58 25.17 -14.94 0.25
C THR A 58 26.70 -14.81 0.35
N ASP A 59 27.20 -13.95 1.23
CA ASP A 59 28.64 -13.79 1.50
C ASP A 59 28.86 -13.37 2.95
N ARG A 60 29.51 -14.25 3.75
CA ARG A 60 29.77 -14.00 5.18
C ARG A 60 30.53 -12.71 5.47
N ARG A 61 31.31 -12.22 4.49
CA ARG A 61 32.15 -11.04 4.67
C ARG A 61 31.34 -9.76 4.63
N VAL A 62 30.08 -9.79 4.18
CA VAL A 62 29.23 -8.60 4.10
C VAL A 62 29.06 -7.97 5.48
N ASP A 63 29.24 -6.65 5.52
CA ASP A 63 28.79 -5.82 6.62
C ASP A 63 27.31 -5.43 6.42
N VAL A 64 26.42 -6.05 7.19
CA VAL A 64 24.97 -5.86 7.05
C VAL A 64 24.50 -4.46 7.42
N MET A 65 25.33 -3.67 8.11
CA MET A 65 25.04 -2.26 8.42
C MET A 65 25.11 -1.36 7.18
N SER A 66 25.73 -1.81 6.10
CA SER A 66 25.91 -1.02 4.88
C SER A 66 24.59 -0.82 4.13
N ILE A 67 24.34 0.41 3.72
CA ILE A 67 23.26 0.80 2.80
C ILE A 67 23.80 0.97 1.38
N LYS A 68 24.97 1.61 1.25
CA LYS A 68 25.65 1.89 -0.03
C LYS A 68 27.05 1.30 -0.08
N GLU A 69 27.58 1.21 -1.29
CA GLU A 69 28.93 0.71 -1.59
C GLU A 69 30.01 1.76 -1.26
N ALA A 70 30.17 2.10 0.02
CA ALA A 70 31.01 3.20 0.49
C ALA A 70 32.29 2.74 1.25
N GLY A 71 32.49 1.44 1.44
CA GLY A 71 33.61 0.94 2.25
C GLY A 71 33.96 -0.53 2.02
N ASP A 72 34.92 -1.00 2.80
CA ASP A 72 35.29 -2.41 2.83
C ASP A 72 34.11 -3.24 3.31
N HIS A 73 33.88 -4.39 2.67
CA HIS A 73 32.77 -5.29 3.02
C HIS A 73 31.35 -4.73 2.81
N SER A 74 31.23 -3.49 2.34
CA SER A 74 29.96 -2.86 2.01
C SER A 74 29.32 -3.45 0.75
N TYR A 75 28.02 -3.24 0.59
CA TYR A 75 27.24 -3.68 -0.56
C TYR A 75 26.09 -2.70 -0.82
N SER A 76 25.46 -2.79 -1.99
CA SER A 76 24.26 -2.02 -2.29
C SER A 76 23.00 -2.74 -1.78
N LEU A 77 22.48 -2.29 -0.63
CA LEU A 77 21.23 -2.81 -0.06
C LEU A 77 20.07 -2.63 -1.04
N ARG A 78 19.94 -1.44 -1.61
CA ARG A 78 18.90 -1.13 -2.60
C ARG A 78 18.96 -2.08 -3.80
N THR A 79 20.14 -2.25 -4.40
CA THR A 79 20.28 -3.05 -5.62
C THR A 79 19.93 -4.52 -5.37
N LEU A 80 20.38 -5.10 -4.26
CA LEU A 80 20.04 -6.48 -3.90
C LEU A 80 18.53 -6.61 -3.63
N GLY A 81 17.96 -5.69 -2.87
CA GLY A 81 16.55 -5.71 -2.52
C GLY A 81 15.62 -5.60 -3.74
N GLU A 82 15.86 -4.62 -4.62
CA GLU A 82 15.05 -4.37 -5.82
C GLU A 82 15.21 -5.47 -6.87
N ARG A 83 16.39 -6.10 -7.00
CA ARG A 83 16.64 -7.14 -8.01
C ARG A 83 16.27 -8.55 -7.55
N VAL A 84 16.30 -8.84 -6.25
CA VAL A 84 16.11 -10.21 -5.74
C VAL A 84 14.91 -10.30 -4.81
N ILE A 85 14.89 -9.54 -3.71
CA ILE A 85 13.87 -9.67 -2.66
C ILE A 85 12.48 -9.26 -3.15
N VAL A 86 12.35 -8.09 -3.79
CA VAL A 86 11.05 -7.56 -4.24
C VAL A 86 10.41 -8.43 -5.35
N PRO A 87 11.13 -8.85 -6.41
CA PRO A 87 10.55 -9.76 -7.39
C PRO A 87 10.20 -11.13 -6.79
N ALA A 88 11.02 -11.62 -5.85
CA ALA A 88 10.76 -12.88 -5.18
C ALA A 88 9.55 -12.81 -4.24
N SER A 89 9.28 -11.69 -3.57
CA SER A 89 8.09 -11.56 -2.72
C SER A 89 6.81 -11.66 -3.51
N GLY A 90 6.77 -11.06 -4.71
CA GLY A 90 5.66 -11.22 -5.65
C GLY A 90 5.50 -12.67 -6.13
N ARG A 91 6.60 -13.30 -6.55
CA ARG A 91 6.60 -14.68 -7.09
C ARG A 91 6.29 -15.75 -6.04
N LEU A 92 6.89 -15.65 -4.85
CA LEU A 92 6.79 -16.64 -3.78
C LEU A 92 5.66 -16.32 -2.78
N GLY A 93 5.13 -15.10 -2.82
CA GLY A 93 3.92 -14.70 -2.10
C GLY A 93 4.10 -14.37 -0.62
N PHE A 94 5.31 -14.09 -0.15
CA PHE A 94 5.56 -13.60 1.21
C PHE A 94 5.42 -12.07 1.31
N SER A 95 5.14 -11.56 2.51
CA SER A 95 4.91 -10.13 2.74
C SER A 95 6.22 -9.38 3.00
N LEU A 96 6.39 -8.23 2.37
CA LEU A 96 7.39 -7.22 2.74
C LEU A 96 6.78 -6.03 3.49
N LYS A 97 5.51 -6.16 3.92
CA LYS A 97 4.61 -5.06 4.35
C LYS A 97 4.39 -3.94 3.32
N THR A 98 5.16 -3.94 2.24
CA THR A 98 5.15 -2.96 1.18
C THR A 98 4.87 -3.64 -0.16
N THR A 99 4.00 -3.06 -0.99
CA THR A 99 3.59 -3.58 -2.32
C THR A 99 4.33 -2.93 -3.50
N GLY A 100 5.25 -2.01 -3.24
CA GLY A 100 5.82 -1.11 -4.24
C GLY A 100 7.16 -1.63 -4.76
N PRO A 101 7.54 -1.28 -6.00
CA PRO A 101 8.76 -1.80 -6.62
C PRO A 101 10.04 -1.29 -5.93
N ASN A 102 9.98 -0.11 -5.31
CA ASN A 102 11.15 0.57 -4.74
C ASN A 102 10.95 0.86 -3.24
N PRO A 103 10.86 -0.16 -2.36
CA PRO A 103 10.59 0.05 -0.94
C PRO A 103 11.73 0.76 -0.20
N PHE A 104 12.90 0.89 -0.83
CA PHE A 104 14.08 1.55 -0.28
C PHE A 104 14.19 3.03 -0.66
N ASN A 105 13.25 3.55 -1.48
CA ASN A 105 13.28 4.95 -1.92
C ASN A 105 12.70 5.94 -0.88
N ASN A 106 12.53 5.50 0.36
CA ASN A 106 12.17 6.39 1.45
C ASN A 106 13.39 7.25 1.80
N GLY A 107 13.16 8.56 1.94
CA GLY A 107 14.24 9.55 2.06
C GLY A 107 15.20 9.35 3.23
N GLU A 108 14.85 8.51 4.22
CA GLU A 108 15.74 8.16 5.34
C GLU A 108 16.90 7.25 4.88
N PHE A 109 16.65 6.15 4.18
CA PHE A 109 17.73 5.24 3.75
C PHE A 109 18.54 5.77 2.56
N HIS A 110 17.97 6.67 1.75
CA HIS A 110 18.69 7.22 0.60
C HIS A 110 19.86 8.14 0.99
N LYS A 111 19.74 8.83 2.14
CA LYS A 111 20.69 9.87 2.55
C LYS A 111 21.97 9.34 3.19
N HIS A 112 21.93 8.14 3.75
CA HIS A 112 23.03 7.58 4.55
C HIS A 112 23.68 6.39 3.85
N ASP A 113 24.95 6.18 4.16
CA ASP A 113 25.73 5.05 3.62
C ASP A 113 25.66 3.82 4.53
N ARG A 114 25.28 4.01 5.80
CA ARG A 114 25.12 2.97 6.82
C ARG A 114 23.91 3.22 7.71
N LEU A 115 23.37 2.14 8.28
CA LEU A 115 22.20 2.17 9.17
C LEU A 115 22.52 2.86 10.51
N ASP A 116 23.69 2.60 11.07
CA ASP A 116 24.16 3.14 12.35
C ASP A 116 24.53 4.65 12.30
N GLN A 117 24.53 5.23 11.10
CA GLN A 117 24.81 6.66 10.86
C GLN A 117 23.55 7.46 10.55
N MET A 118 22.37 6.86 10.64
CA MET A 118 21.11 7.54 10.35
C MET A 118 20.77 8.53 11.47
N GLU A 119 20.78 9.82 11.15
CA GLU A 119 20.44 10.88 12.08
C GLU A 119 18.98 11.33 11.91
N ARG A 120 18.34 11.80 12.99
CA ARG A 120 16.98 12.37 13.00
C ARG A 120 15.90 11.42 12.48
N VAL A 121 16.01 10.13 12.83
CA VAL A 121 15.00 9.12 12.51
C VAL A 121 13.70 9.42 13.26
N ARG A 122 12.55 9.28 12.59
CA ARG A 122 11.25 9.66 13.17
C ARG A 122 10.91 8.94 14.48
N ASN A 123 11.37 7.71 14.66
CA ASN A 123 11.20 6.94 15.89
C ASN A 123 12.56 6.37 16.36
N PRO A 124 13.32 7.12 17.17
CA PRO A 124 14.67 6.72 17.60
C PRO A 124 14.70 5.42 18.40
N THR A 125 13.69 5.17 19.25
CA THR A 125 13.62 3.95 20.07
C THR A 125 13.49 2.70 19.20
N GLN A 126 12.53 2.70 18.27
CA GLN A 126 12.36 1.59 17.33
C GLN A 126 13.55 1.42 16.39
N HIS A 127 14.23 2.53 16.03
CA HIS A 127 15.45 2.46 15.25
C HIS A 127 16.59 1.78 16.04
N ALA A 128 16.78 2.13 17.31
CA ALA A 128 17.78 1.50 18.17
C ALA A 128 17.49 0.00 18.39
N GLU A 129 16.22 -0.36 18.60
CA GLU A 129 15.79 -1.77 18.66
C GLU A 129 16.14 -2.52 17.36
N PHE A 130 15.88 -1.89 16.21
CA PHE A 130 16.24 -2.44 14.91
C PHE A 130 17.77 -2.62 14.78
N LEU A 131 18.56 -1.62 15.12
CA LEU A 131 20.02 -1.68 15.06
C LEU A 131 20.58 -2.81 15.92
N ALA A 132 20.06 -3.02 17.13
CA ALA A 132 20.48 -4.13 17.99
C ALA A 132 20.26 -5.50 17.31
N ILE A 133 19.15 -5.67 16.57
CA ILE A 133 18.89 -6.88 15.78
C ILE A 133 19.88 -6.99 14.60
N VAL A 134 20.20 -5.88 13.94
CA VAL A 134 21.15 -5.87 12.82
C VAL A 134 22.58 -6.15 13.29
N GLU A 135 22.98 -5.66 14.46
CA GLU A 135 24.28 -5.98 15.08
C GLU A 135 24.42 -7.49 15.27
N ARG A 136 23.37 -8.15 15.80
CA ARG A 136 23.30 -9.61 15.92
C ARG A 136 23.36 -10.31 14.56
N ALA A 137 22.72 -9.75 13.53
CA ALA A 137 22.78 -10.31 12.17
C ALA A 137 24.19 -10.21 11.57
N ASN A 138 24.96 -9.17 11.95
CA ASN A 138 26.31 -8.96 11.40
C ASN A 138 27.33 -10.00 11.86
N THR A 139 27.07 -10.65 13.00
CA THR A 139 27.97 -11.68 13.56
C THR A 139 27.73 -13.07 12.99
N LEU A 140 26.64 -13.28 12.22
CA LEU A 140 26.29 -14.60 11.69
C LEU A 140 27.25 -15.04 10.59
N ASP A 141 27.46 -16.35 10.47
CA ASP A 141 28.00 -16.93 9.25
C ASP A 141 26.93 -17.11 8.14
N GLU A 142 27.33 -17.65 6.99
CA GLU A 142 26.42 -17.89 5.86
C GLU A 142 25.27 -18.86 6.19
N ALA A 143 25.55 -19.92 6.95
CA ALA A 143 24.57 -20.95 7.28
C ALA A 143 23.58 -20.44 8.34
N GLU A 144 24.09 -19.77 9.38
CA GLU A 144 23.28 -19.13 10.40
C GLU A 144 22.39 -18.03 9.82
N ALA A 145 22.95 -17.18 8.94
CA ALA A 145 22.17 -16.17 8.23
C ALA A 145 21.10 -16.77 7.32
N SER A 146 21.39 -17.90 6.66
CA SER A 146 20.38 -18.62 5.88
C SER A 146 19.24 -19.13 6.76
N ARG A 147 19.52 -19.67 7.95
CA ARG A 147 18.48 -20.10 8.90
C ARG A 147 17.68 -18.92 9.47
N ALA A 148 18.35 -17.80 9.75
CA ALA A 148 17.70 -16.55 10.13
C ALA A 148 16.76 -16.04 9.02
N LEU A 149 17.19 -16.11 7.76
CA LEU A 149 16.36 -15.78 6.60
C LEU A 149 15.14 -16.71 6.48
N SER A 150 15.29 -18.02 6.71
CA SER A 150 14.16 -18.96 6.75
C SER A 150 13.14 -18.59 7.84
N ALA A 151 13.63 -18.22 9.04
CA ALA A 151 12.79 -17.75 10.14
C ALA A 151 12.02 -16.46 9.78
N PHE A 152 12.69 -15.51 9.12
CA PHE A 152 12.04 -14.32 8.57
C PHE A 152 10.96 -14.67 7.54
N LEU A 153 11.27 -15.55 6.59
CA LEU A 153 10.35 -15.94 5.52
C LEU A 153 9.13 -16.71 6.05
N LYS A 154 9.27 -17.44 7.16
CA LYS A 154 8.14 -18.03 7.88
C LYS A 154 7.18 -16.95 8.39
N VAL A 155 7.70 -15.95 9.11
CA VAL A 155 6.90 -14.83 9.64
C VAL A 155 6.28 -14.03 8.48
N ALA A 156 7.06 -13.73 7.44
CA ALA A 156 6.58 -13.02 6.26
C ALA A 156 5.48 -13.77 5.50
N SER A 157 5.54 -15.10 5.46
CA SER A 157 4.50 -15.96 4.88
C SER A 157 3.24 -15.95 5.74
N ASP A 158 3.38 -16.02 7.06
CA ASP A 158 2.25 -15.97 8.00
C ASP A 158 1.53 -14.62 7.90
N GLU A 159 2.27 -13.51 7.81
CA GLU A 159 1.69 -12.17 7.62
C GLU A 159 0.96 -12.02 6.28
N ALA A 160 1.53 -12.58 5.20
CA ALA A 160 0.84 -12.63 3.91
C ALA A 160 -0.44 -13.47 3.98
N LEU A 161 -0.41 -14.61 4.67
CA LEU A 161 -1.56 -15.49 4.84
C LEU A 161 -2.67 -14.80 5.65
N LYS A 162 -2.33 -14.08 6.73
CA LYS A 162 -3.29 -13.29 7.51
C LYS A 162 -4.07 -12.33 6.61
N ILE A 163 -3.39 -11.53 5.80
CA ILE A 163 -4.03 -10.59 4.87
C ILE A 163 -4.87 -11.31 3.81
N ARG A 164 -4.35 -12.40 3.22
CA ARG A 164 -5.06 -13.18 2.20
C ARG A 164 -6.31 -13.85 2.75
N SER A 165 -6.30 -14.28 4.01
CA SER A 165 -7.41 -14.97 4.66
C SER A 165 -8.63 -14.07 4.93
N ILE A 166 -8.43 -12.75 4.91
CA ILE A 166 -9.52 -11.77 5.02
C ILE A 166 -10.23 -11.67 3.67
N ALA A 167 -11.51 -12.03 3.66
CA ALA A 167 -12.36 -12.03 2.49
C ALA A 167 -13.78 -11.64 2.88
N ILE A 168 -14.51 -11.03 1.95
CA ILE A 168 -15.96 -10.87 2.08
C ILE A 168 -16.59 -12.25 1.93
N ARG A 169 -17.12 -12.81 3.02
CA ARG A 169 -17.76 -14.14 3.04
C ARG A 169 -19.26 -14.10 2.77
N ALA A 170 -19.81 -12.92 2.48
CA ALA A 170 -21.21 -12.78 2.13
C ALA A 170 -21.48 -13.36 0.74
N SER A 171 -22.59 -14.10 0.61
CA SER A 171 -23.04 -14.65 -0.66
C SER A 171 -23.89 -13.65 -1.45
N LYS A 172 -24.59 -12.75 -0.75
CA LYS A 172 -25.37 -11.65 -1.30
C LYS A 172 -25.53 -10.56 -0.25
N ILE A 173 -25.58 -9.30 -0.69
CA ILE A 173 -25.95 -8.15 0.14
C ILE A 173 -26.83 -7.20 -0.69
N THR A 174 -27.72 -6.47 -0.04
CA THR A 174 -28.53 -5.45 -0.70
C THR A 174 -27.76 -4.13 -0.81
N ALA A 175 -28.25 -3.20 -1.63
CA ALA A 175 -27.73 -1.84 -1.68
C ALA A 175 -27.86 -1.14 -0.30
N THR A 176 -28.94 -1.40 0.43
CA THR A 176 -29.16 -0.86 1.78
C THR A 176 -28.08 -1.33 2.76
N ASP A 177 -27.75 -2.62 2.72
CA ASP A 177 -26.69 -3.21 3.57
C ASP A 177 -25.33 -2.57 3.29
N LEU A 178 -25.01 -2.41 2.00
CA LEU A 178 -23.80 -1.76 1.55
C LEU A 178 -23.74 -0.30 2.04
N TYR A 179 -24.81 0.48 1.89
CA TYR A 179 -24.83 1.88 2.33
C TYR A 179 -24.65 2.01 3.85
N ALA A 180 -25.28 1.12 4.63
CA ALA A 180 -25.11 1.06 6.07
C ALA A 180 -23.66 0.72 6.45
N ALA A 181 -23.06 -0.28 5.79
CA ALA A 181 -21.67 -0.65 6.00
C ALA A 181 -20.69 0.47 5.61
N VAL A 182 -20.92 1.16 4.49
CA VAL A 182 -20.11 2.32 4.07
C VAL A 182 -20.18 3.43 5.11
N THR A 183 -21.39 3.74 5.60
CA THR A 183 -21.59 4.80 6.60
C THR A 183 -20.83 4.49 7.89
N ASP A 184 -20.94 3.26 8.41
CA ASP A 184 -20.25 2.86 9.64
C ASP A 184 -18.72 2.83 9.46
N PHE A 185 -18.25 2.29 8.33
CA PHE A 185 -16.83 2.16 8.03
C PHE A 185 -16.12 3.51 7.79
N MET A 186 -16.87 4.52 7.33
CA MET A 186 -16.38 5.88 7.02
C MET A 186 -16.67 6.92 8.11
N ARG A 187 -17.03 6.50 9.33
CA ARG A 187 -17.23 7.42 10.47
C ARG A 187 -16.08 8.39 10.65
N LEU A 188 -16.37 9.61 11.12
CA LEU A 188 -15.39 10.71 11.15
C LEU A 188 -14.13 10.42 11.96
N ASP A 189 -14.27 9.68 13.05
CA ASP A 189 -13.20 9.26 13.95
C ASP A 189 -12.52 7.95 13.50
N ALA A 190 -12.87 7.41 12.33
CA ALA A 190 -12.26 6.21 11.80
C ALA A 190 -10.75 6.42 11.56
N PRO A 191 -9.89 5.50 12.04
CA PRO A 191 -8.46 5.59 11.78
C PRO A 191 -8.19 5.43 10.27
N GLU A 192 -7.21 6.19 9.79
CA GLU A 192 -6.81 6.22 8.37
C GLU A 192 -7.96 6.53 7.40
N ARG A 193 -8.95 7.34 7.83
CA ARG A 193 -10.09 7.74 6.98
C ARG A 193 -9.71 8.21 5.56
N PRO A 194 -8.64 9.00 5.33
CA PRO A 194 -8.23 9.36 3.98
C PRO A 194 -7.91 8.15 3.08
N LYS A 195 -7.25 7.12 3.61
CA LYS A 195 -6.97 5.88 2.88
C LYS A 195 -8.25 5.10 2.59
N ARG A 196 -9.15 5.00 3.57
CA ARG A 196 -10.46 4.34 3.40
C ARG A 196 -11.23 4.98 2.26
N LEU A 197 -11.35 6.32 2.27
CA LEU A 197 -12.07 7.06 1.22
C LEU A 197 -11.43 6.86 -0.15
N GLN A 198 -10.10 6.93 -0.25
CA GLN A 198 -9.41 6.72 -1.52
C GLN A 198 -9.64 5.31 -2.09
N ALA A 199 -9.50 4.27 -1.25
CA ALA A 199 -9.78 2.89 -1.65
C ALA A 199 -11.24 2.71 -2.10
N PHE A 200 -12.18 3.32 -1.38
CA PHE A 200 -13.60 3.26 -1.69
C PHE A 200 -13.94 3.93 -3.01
N ALA A 201 -13.34 5.09 -3.25
CA ALA A 201 -13.53 5.83 -4.48
C ALA A 201 -12.97 5.04 -5.68
N ALA A 202 -11.79 4.41 -5.55
CA ALA A 202 -11.26 3.49 -6.56
C ALA A 202 -12.17 2.29 -6.79
N ALA A 203 -12.69 1.67 -5.72
CA ALA A 203 -13.60 0.53 -5.82
C ALA A 203 -14.93 0.87 -6.51
N CYS A 204 -15.44 2.09 -6.33
CA CYS A 204 -16.62 2.58 -7.05
C CYS A 204 -16.34 2.67 -8.55
N LEU A 205 -15.16 3.18 -8.94
CA LEU A 205 -14.75 3.25 -10.34
C LEU A 205 -14.45 1.86 -10.94
N ASP A 206 -14.05 0.87 -10.14
CA ASP A 206 -13.84 -0.52 -10.60
C ASP A 206 -15.11 -1.19 -11.13
N LEU A 207 -16.29 -0.69 -10.76
CA LEU A 207 -17.56 -1.19 -11.33
C LEU A 207 -17.76 -0.71 -12.78
N LEU A 208 -17.10 0.38 -13.15
CA LEU A 208 -17.34 1.11 -14.40
C LEU A 208 -16.18 0.97 -15.39
N TYR A 209 -14.96 0.81 -14.88
CA TYR A 209 -13.74 0.86 -15.68
C TYR A 209 -12.79 -0.30 -15.36
N ARG A 210 -11.98 -0.68 -16.36
CA ARG A 210 -11.03 -1.80 -16.24
C ARG A 210 -9.66 -1.39 -15.69
N ASP A 211 -9.16 -0.22 -16.08
CA ASP A 211 -7.85 0.29 -15.65
C ASP A 211 -8.05 1.49 -14.73
N VAL A 212 -8.33 1.18 -13.46
CA VAL A 212 -8.40 2.14 -12.36
C VAL A 212 -7.12 2.02 -11.54
N ARG A 213 -6.47 3.15 -11.31
CA ARG A 213 -5.22 3.24 -10.55
C ARG A 213 -5.44 4.16 -9.37
N SER A 214 -4.99 3.73 -8.20
CA SER A 214 -4.88 4.59 -7.03
C SER A 214 -3.42 4.61 -6.60
N ARG A 215 -2.83 5.80 -6.45
CA ARG A 215 -1.44 5.93 -6.00
C ARG A 215 -1.39 6.15 -4.49
N ARG A 216 -0.31 5.74 -3.85
CA ARG A 216 -0.17 5.85 -2.40
C ARG A 216 -0.29 7.30 -1.92
N LEU A 217 -0.88 7.46 -0.74
CA LEU A 217 -0.82 8.72 0.00
C LEU A 217 0.66 9.04 0.28
N ASN A 218 1.19 10.13 -0.31
CA ASN A 218 2.59 10.58 -0.30
C ASN A 218 3.58 9.92 -1.29
N ASP A 219 3.12 9.48 -2.46
CA ASP A 219 4.04 9.08 -3.54
C ASP A 219 4.78 10.32 -4.12
N PRO A 220 6.12 10.42 -4.03
CA PRO A 220 6.90 11.53 -4.56
C PRO A 220 6.92 11.61 -6.09
N SER A 221 6.36 10.62 -6.79
CA SER A 221 6.23 10.58 -8.25
C SER A 221 4.87 11.06 -8.78
N ARG A 222 4.09 11.83 -8.00
CA ARG A 222 2.82 12.44 -8.44
C ARG A 222 3.05 13.41 -9.61
N ASP A 223 3.01 12.88 -10.82
CA ASP A 223 3.12 13.56 -12.11
C ASP A 223 1.75 13.87 -12.74
N VAL A 224 0.67 13.30 -12.18
CA VAL A 224 -0.71 13.49 -12.64
C VAL A 224 -1.63 13.89 -11.48
N PRO A 225 -2.63 14.75 -11.71
CA PRO A 225 -3.54 15.20 -10.68
C PRO A 225 -4.50 14.10 -10.21
N GLY A 226 -4.99 14.22 -8.97
CA GLY A 226 -6.00 13.34 -8.36
C GLY A 226 -5.42 12.24 -7.48
N ASP A 227 -6.28 11.64 -6.67
CA ASP A 227 -5.94 10.50 -5.82
C ASP A 227 -6.27 9.16 -6.49
N VAL A 228 -7.23 9.16 -7.42
CA VAL A 228 -7.64 8.00 -8.23
C VAL A 228 -7.74 8.41 -9.69
N GLN A 229 -7.24 7.57 -10.59
CA GLN A 229 -7.19 7.80 -12.02
C GLN A 229 -7.79 6.64 -12.81
N VAL A 230 -8.37 6.94 -13.96
CA VAL A 230 -8.85 5.94 -14.92
C VAL A 230 -8.14 6.11 -16.25
N TYR A 231 -7.68 5.00 -16.80
CA TYR A 231 -7.04 4.96 -18.10
C TYR A 231 -7.89 4.19 -19.12
N ALA A 232 -7.89 4.66 -20.36
CA ALA A 232 -8.36 3.91 -21.52
C ALA A 232 -7.25 3.98 -22.57
N ASP A 233 -6.81 2.82 -23.10
CA ASP A 233 -5.73 2.73 -24.09
C ASP A 233 -4.47 3.53 -23.71
N LYS A 234 -4.10 3.47 -22.42
CA LYS A 234 -2.97 4.20 -21.79
C LYS A 234 -3.15 5.73 -21.69
N GLN A 235 -4.26 6.28 -22.15
CA GLN A 235 -4.60 7.68 -21.96
C GLN A 235 -5.37 7.86 -20.65
N LEU A 236 -4.99 8.88 -19.87
CA LEU A 236 -5.72 9.28 -18.66
C LEU A 236 -7.02 9.98 -19.08
N ILE A 237 -8.17 9.36 -18.80
CA ILE A 237 -9.48 9.87 -19.25
C ILE A 237 -10.32 10.45 -18.11
N LEU A 238 -10.03 10.07 -16.86
CA LEU A 238 -10.74 10.54 -15.68
C LEU A 238 -9.78 10.67 -14.50
N SER A 239 -9.86 11.79 -13.79
CA SER A 239 -9.18 11.99 -12.51
C SER A 239 -10.20 12.28 -11.41
N MET A 240 -9.97 11.70 -10.24
CA MET A 240 -10.80 11.91 -9.06
C MET A 240 -9.96 12.31 -7.85
N GLU A 241 -10.34 13.41 -7.22
CA GLU A 241 -9.77 13.87 -5.95
C GLU A 241 -10.68 13.47 -4.79
N VAL A 242 -10.09 13.03 -3.68
CA VAL A 242 -10.84 12.51 -2.53
C VAL A 242 -10.50 13.29 -1.26
N LYS A 243 -11.52 13.84 -0.61
CA LYS A 243 -11.39 14.69 0.58
C LYS A 243 -12.23 14.18 1.74
N GLY A 244 -11.55 13.81 2.83
CA GLY A 244 -12.18 13.52 4.11
C GLY A 244 -12.37 14.75 5.01
N ARG A 245 -12.29 15.95 4.45
CA ARG A 245 -12.44 17.25 5.14
C ARG A 245 -13.21 18.22 4.26
N SER A 246 -13.82 19.24 4.86
CA SER A 246 -14.36 20.36 4.09
C SER A 246 -13.22 21.06 3.32
N ILE A 247 -13.51 21.44 2.07
CA ILE A 247 -12.61 22.20 1.22
C ILE A 247 -13.30 23.47 0.70
N PRO A 248 -12.57 24.57 0.47
CA PRO A 248 -13.10 25.74 -0.22
C PRO A 248 -13.17 25.51 -1.74
N SER A 249 -14.02 26.27 -2.43
CA SER A 249 -14.13 26.26 -3.90
C SER A 249 -12.81 26.57 -4.61
N THR A 250 -11.94 27.38 -3.99
CA THR A 250 -10.61 27.71 -4.51
C THR A 250 -9.68 26.49 -4.59
N GLU A 251 -9.75 25.57 -3.61
CA GLU A 251 -8.98 24.32 -3.65
C GLU A 251 -9.49 23.41 -4.78
N PHE A 252 -10.80 23.36 -4.98
CA PHE A 252 -11.40 22.60 -6.08
C PHE A 252 -11.04 23.18 -7.46
N ARG A 253 -11.09 24.51 -7.62
CA ARG A 253 -10.65 25.19 -8.84
C ARG A 253 -9.20 24.84 -9.20
N ALA A 254 -8.30 24.92 -8.23
CA ALA A 254 -6.90 24.57 -8.45
C ALA A 254 -6.69 23.11 -8.87
N PHE A 255 -7.54 22.18 -8.40
CA PHE A 255 -7.51 20.80 -8.88
C PHE A 255 -8.00 20.68 -10.33
N ILE A 256 -9.07 21.39 -10.68
CA ILE A 256 -9.59 21.45 -12.05
C ILE A 256 -8.55 22.03 -13.02
N ASP A 257 -7.92 23.15 -12.67
CA ASP A 257 -6.92 23.80 -13.52
C ASP A 257 -5.76 22.84 -13.84
N ARG A 258 -5.28 22.07 -12.85
CA ARG A 258 -4.27 21.01 -13.08
C ARG A 258 -4.76 19.89 -14.00
N CYS A 259 -6.05 19.55 -13.94
CA CYS A 259 -6.64 18.54 -14.82
C CYS A 259 -6.73 19.05 -16.27
N ILE A 260 -7.10 20.33 -16.46
CA ILE A 260 -7.11 20.99 -17.77
C ILE A 260 -5.70 21.02 -18.36
N GLU A 261 -4.70 21.45 -17.58
CA GLU A 261 -3.29 21.46 -18.00
C GLU A 261 -2.78 20.07 -18.40
N SER A 262 -3.35 19.02 -17.80
CA SER A 262 -3.03 17.61 -18.10
C SER A 262 -3.90 17.01 -19.22
N GLY A 263 -4.81 17.79 -19.83
CA GLY A 263 -5.70 17.34 -20.90
C GLY A 263 -6.75 16.31 -20.48
N ILE A 264 -7.18 16.33 -19.21
CA ILE A 264 -8.12 15.34 -18.65
C ILE A 264 -9.56 15.82 -18.85
N GLY A 265 -10.34 15.05 -19.61
CA GLY A 265 -11.71 15.43 -19.97
C GLY A 265 -12.79 15.11 -18.93
N ARG A 266 -12.49 14.35 -17.87
CA ARG A 266 -13.46 14.02 -16.81
C ARG A 266 -12.84 14.19 -15.43
N VAL A 267 -13.50 14.98 -14.59
CA VAL A 267 -13.02 15.32 -13.25
C VAL A 267 -14.12 15.01 -12.25
N ILE A 268 -13.79 14.25 -11.21
CA ILE A 268 -14.68 13.94 -10.10
C ILE A 268 -14.07 14.46 -8.81
N LEU A 269 -14.88 15.07 -7.96
CA LEU A 269 -14.51 15.37 -6.58
C LEU A 269 -15.40 14.56 -5.64
N LEU A 270 -14.80 13.80 -4.72
CA LEU A 270 -15.49 13.24 -3.56
C LEU A 270 -15.12 14.06 -2.33
N VAL A 271 -16.10 14.71 -1.69
CA VAL A 271 -15.95 15.32 -0.37
C VAL A 271 -16.89 14.64 0.59
N ASP A 272 -16.35 13.90 1.56
CA ASP A 272 -17.14 13.19 2.57
C ASP A 272 -16.91 13.82 3.94
N HIS A 273 -17.63 14.91 4.24
CA HIS A 273 -17.54 15.61 5.53
C HIS A 273 -18.84 16.39 5.83
N PRO A 274 -19.46 16.23 7.02
CA PRO A 274 -20.78 16.80 7.28
C PRO A 274 -20.82 18.32 7.35
N SER A 275 -19.70 18.96 7.70
CA SER A 275 -19.58 20.43 7.69
C SER A 275 -19.16 21.00 6.33
N HIS A 276 -19.18 20.20 5.25
CA HIS A 276 -18.86 20.72 3.93
C HIS A 276 -20.00 21.59 3.41
N VAL A 277 -19.65 22.80 2.95
CA VAL A 277 -20.59 23.66 2.22
C VAL A 277 -20.63 23.17 0.79
N SER A 278 -21.85 23.00 0.26
CA SER A 278 -22.04 22.41 -1.06
C SER A 278 -21.30 23.18 -2.15
N LEU A 279 -20.67 22.44 -3.07
CA LEU A 279 -19.97 22.98 -4.24
C LEU A 279 -20.79 22.82 -5.53
N VAL A 280 -22.06 22.41 -5.45
CA VAL A 280 -22.90 22.16 -6.62
C VAL A 280 -23.07 23.40 -7.49
N GLU A 281 -23.43 24.55 -6.90
CA GLU A 281 -23.60 25.80 -7.66
C GLU A 281 -22.28 26.26 -8.31
N PHE A 282 -21.18 26.12 -7.57
CA PHE A 282 -19.85 26.44 -8.08
C PHE A 282 -19.46 25.54 -9.25
N MET A 283 -19.70 24.23 -9.14
CA MET A 283 -19.48 23.26 -10.20
C MET A 283 -20.32 23.59 -11.45
N LEU A 284 -21.59 23.95 -11.30
CA LEU A 284 -22.44 24.31 -12.45
C LEU A 284 -21.88 25.53 -13.19
N GLY A 285 -21.48 26.58 -12.46
CA GLY A 285 -20.84 27.74 -13.07
C GLY A 285 -19.51 27.42 -13.78
N LEU A 286 -18.73 26.48 -13.24
CA LEU A 286 -17.52 25.98 -13.90
C LEU A 286 -17.82 25.14 -15.13
N GLN A 287 -18.83 24.27 -15.06
CA GLN A 287 -19.23 23.43 -16.18
C GLN A 287 -19.67 24.27 -17.36
N ASP A 288 -20.40 25.37 -17.13
CA ASP A 288 -20.83 26.31 -18.17
C ASP A 288 -19.64 27.09 -18.77
N ALA A 289 -18.66 27.47 -17.95
CA ALA A 289 -17.49 28.23 -18.39
C ALA A 289 -16.46 27.39 -19.15
N GLU A 290 -16.24 26.14 -18.73
CA GLU A 290 -15.24 25.20 -19.28
C GLU A 290 -15.85 24.23 -20.32
N SER A 291 -17.13 24.44 -20.67
CA SER A 291 -18.08 23.56 -21.36
C SER A 291 -17.68 22.96 -22.71
N ALA A 292 -16.54 23.35 -23.29
CA ALA A 292 -16.17 22.82 -24.60
C ALA A 292 -15.66 21.38 -24.54
N ASN A 293 -14.93 20.96 -23.50
CA ASN A 293 -14.18 19.68 -23.52
C ASN A 293 -14.04 18.94 -22.17
N MET A 294 -14.69 19.41 -21.09
CA MET A 294 -14.53 18.78 -19.76
C MET A 294 -15.85 18.55 -19.05
N GLN A 295 -15.98 17.39 -18.41
CA GLN A 295 -17.11 17.02 -17.54
C GLN A 295 -16.65 17.02 -16.08
N ILE A 296 -17.36 17.77 -15.24
CA ILE A 296 -17.09 17.91 -13.81
C ILE A 296 -18.25 17.30 -13.03
N ASN A 297 -17.94 16.54 -11.98
CA ASN A 297 -18.94 16.00 -11.06
C ASN A 297 -18.48 16.09 -9.60
N VAL A 298 -19.40 16.36 -8.68
CA VAL A 298 -19.13 16.46 -7.24
C VAL A 298 -20.04 15.52 -6.47
N PHE A 299 -19.43 14.65 -5.66
CA PHE A 299 -20.12 13.81 -4.68
C PHE A 299 -19.80 14.30 -3.27
N GLU A 300 -20.85 14.71 -2.54
CA GLU A 300 -20.71 15.27 -1.18
C GLU A 300 -20.96 14.22 -0.08
N SER A 301 -20.98 12.94 -0.46
CA SER A 301 -20.99 11.82 0.48
C SER A 301 -20.49 10.53 -0.17
N SER A 302 -19.89 9.66 0.63
CA SER A 302 -19.50 8.30 0.19
C SER A 302 -20.71 7.48 -0.28
N VAL A 303 -21.88 7.63 0.38
CA VAL A 303 -23.12 6.95 -0.02
C VAL A 303 -23.64 7.47 -1.37
N GLY A 304 -23.53 8.78 -1.64
CA GLY A 304 -23.91 9.37 -2.92
C GLY A 304 -23.06 8.84 -4.09
N LEU A 305 -21.75 8.71 -3.88
CA LEU A 305 -20.86 8.05 -4.84
C LEU A 305 -21.22 6.57 -5.03
N ALA A 306 -21.47 5.84 -3.94
CA ALA A 306 -21.87 4.43 -3.98
C ALA A 306 -23.11 4.23 -4.86
N ARG A 307 -24.16 5.04 -4.61
CA ARG A 307 -25.43 4.97 -5.34
C ARG A 307 -25.21 5.18 -6.84
N SER A 308 -24.43 6.20 -7.20
CA SER A 308 -24.15 6.54 -8.60
C SER A 308 -23.31 5.45 -9.28
N ALA A 309 -22.35 4.87 -8.56
CA ALA A 309 -21.54 3.75 -9.06
C ALA A 309 -22.38 2.49 -9.31
N LEU A 310 -23.34 2.19 -8.43
CA LEU A 310 -24.27 1.07 -8.63
C LEU A 310 -25.24 1.34 -9.79
N GLU A 311 -25.71 2.57 -9.94
CA GLU A 311 -26.64 2.98 -11.00
C GLU A 311 -26.02 2.89 -12.40
N TRP A 312 -24.75 3.29 -12.54
CA TRP A 312 -24.05 3.26 -13.83
C TRP A 312 -23.27 1.97 -14.09
N SER A 313 -23.26 1.04 -13.13
CA SER A 313 -22.63 -0.26 -13.27
C SER A 313 -23.24 -1.04 -14.43
N SER A 314 -22.39 -1.76 -15.16
CA SER A 314 -22.86 -2.72 -16.18
C SER A 314 -23.28 -4.07 -15.58
N LEU A 315 -23.11 -4.26 -14.27
CA LEU A 315 -23.51 -5.47 -13.57
C LEU A 315 -25.01 -5.47 -13.26
N PRO A 316 -25.64 -6.66 -13.11
CA PRO A 316 -26.97 -6.75 -12.50
C PRO A 316 -27.00 -6.05 -11.14
N PHE A 317 -28.06 -5.28 -10.88
CA PHE A 317 -28.16 -4.44 -9.69
C PHE A 317 -28.10 -5.27 -8.39
N GLU A 318 -28.60 -6.49 -8.43
CA GLU A 318 -28.57 -7.44 -7.31
C GLU A 318 -27.17 -7.97 -6.97
N ASP A 319 -26.22 -7.87 -7.90
CA ASP A 319 -24.85 -8.36 -7.75
C ASP A 319 -23.86 -7.22 -7.46
N ALA A 320 -24.13 -6.03 -8.00
CA ALA A 320 -23.24 -4.87 -7.92
C ALA A 320 -22.84 -4.49 -6.46
N PRO A 321 -23.73 -4.53 -5.45
CA PRO A 321 -23.35 -4.25 -4.06
C PRO A 321 -22.26 -5.18 -3.52
N LEU A 322 -22.40 -6.49 -3.76
CA LEU A 322 -21.42 -7.47 -3.30
C LEU A 322 -20.08 -7.29 -4.02
N VAL A 323 -20.12 -7.05 -5.33
CA VAL A 323 -18.92 -6.79 -6.12
C VAL A 323 -18.22 -5.53 -5.62
N LEU A 324 -18.94 -4.44 -5.33
CA LEU A 324 -18.35 -3.23 -4.75
C LEU A 324 -17.68 -3.52 -3.41
N ALA A 325 -18.32 -4.32 -2.56
CA ALA A 325 -17.75 -4.69 -1.28
C ALA A 325 -16.45 -5.50 -1.41
N GLN A 326 -16.38 -6.39 -2.39
CA GLN A 326 -15.17 -7.15 -2.72
C GLN A 326 -14.07 -6.25 -3.28
N ARG A 327 -14.39 -5.38 -4.25
CA ARG A 327 -13.44 -4.41 -4.83
C ARG A 327 -12.88 -3.47 -3.77
N MET A 328 -13.71 -3.01 -2.84
CA MET A 328 -13.25 -2.18 -1.72
C MET A 328 -12.20 -2.91 -0.88
N LEU A 329 -12.41 -4.20 -0.57
CA LEU A 329 -11.42 -4.99 0.17
C LEU A 329 -10.12 -5.16 -0.62
N GLU A 330 -10.20 -5.37 -1.94
CA GLU A 330 -9.03 -5.45 -2.82
C GLU A 330 -8.24 -4.13 -2.83
N ARG A 331 -8.93 -3.00 -2.98
CA ARG A 331 -8.31 -1.67 -2.96
C ARG A 331 -7.68 -1.34 -1.61
N LEU A 332 -8.33 -1.69 -0.50
CA LEU A 332 -7.73 -1.56 0.83
C LEU A 332 -6.42 -2.37 0.96
N LYS A 333 -6.35 -3.59 0.40
CA LYS A 333 -5.13 -4.40 0.38
C LYS A 333 -4.04 -3.76 -0.48
N GLU A 334 -4.40 -3.24 -1.65
CA GLU A 334 -3.48 -2.58 -2.58
C GLU A 334 -2.79 -1.36 -1.96
N ILE A 335 -3.56 -0.51 -1.28
CA ILE A 335 -3.04 0.67 -0.58
C ILE A 335 -2.41 0.35 0.79
N GLU A 336 -2.26 -0.94 1.09
CA GLU A 336 -1.63 -1.47 2.30
C GLU A 336 -2.30 -0.99 3.61
N ALA A 337 -3.63 -0.99 3.64
CA ALA A 337 -4.39 -0.74 4.85
C ALA A 337 -4.04 -1.79 5.93
N PRO A 338 -4.04 -1.41 7.22
CA PRO A 338 -3.78 -2.33 8.33
C PRO A 338 -4.75 -3.52 8.34
N VAL A 339 -4.28 -4.65 8.84
CA VAL A 339 -5.06 -5.90 8.97
C VAL A 339 -6.36 -5.66 9.74
N GLU A 340 -6.32 -4.79 10.75
CA GLU A 340 -7.46 -4.38 11.56
C GLU A 340 -8.53 -3.67 10.72
N THR A 341 -8.10 -2.81 9.80
CA THR A 341 -8.99 -2.07 8.88
C THR A 341 -9.60 -3.00 7.83
N LEU A 342 -8.82 -3.95 7.30
CA LEU A 342 -9.34 -4.99 6.40
C LEU A 342 -10.41 -5.85 7.10
N GLY A 343 -10.13 -6.24 8.34
CA GLY A 343 -11.06 -7.01 9.17
C GLY A 343 -12.31 -6.22 9.55
N GLU A 344 -12.18 -4.92 9.82
CA GLU A 344 -13.32 -4.04 10.10
C GLU A 344 -14.27 -3.97 8.91
N TRP A 345 -13.75 -3.77 7.68
CA TRP A 345 -14.58 -3.78 6.47
C TRP A 345 -15.29 -5.12 6.26
N SER A 346 -14.55 -6.23 6.38
CA SER A 346 -15.12 -7.57 6.25
C SER A 346 -16.22 -7.85 7.28
N ARG A 347 -16.08 -7.35 8.51
CA ARG A 347 -17.10 -7.47 9.56
C ARG A 347 -18.29 -6.56 9.30
N ALA A 348 -18.07 -5.31 8.87
CA ALA A 348 -19.15 -4.37 8.55
C ALA A 348 -20.11 -4.98 7.53
N ILE A 349 -19.59 -5.60 6.47
CA ILE A 349 -20.40 -6.32 5.47
C ILE A 349 -21.09 -7.56 6.07
N GLY A 350 -20.37 -8.37 6.86
CA GLY A 350 -20.92 -9.59 7.45
C GLY A 350 -22.04 -9.34 8.49
N VAL A 351 -22.00 -8.22 9.21
CA VAL A 351 -23.06 -7.83 10.15
C VAL A 351 -24.34 -7.45 9.41
N MET A 352 -24.22 -6.72 8.30
CA MET A 352 -25.40 -6.24 7.56
C MET A 352 -26.13 -7.36 6.82
N GLN A 353 -25.43 -8.43 6.40
CA GLN A 353 -26.07 -9.60 5.79
C GLN A 353 -27.03 -10.35 6.75
N ASN A 354 -26.77 -10.31 8.06
CA ASN A 354 -27.54 -11.05 9.07
C ASN A 354 -28.65 -10.20 9.72
N ARG A 355 -28.92 -9.01 9.19
CA ARG A 355 -30.05 -8.15 9.56
C ARG A 355 -31.15 -8.30 8.52
#